data_AF-A0AAU1G1B9-F1
#
_entry.id   AF-A0AAU1G1B9-F1
#
_cell.length_a   1.000
_cell.length_b   1.000
_cell.length_c   1.000
_cell.angle_alpha   90.00
_cell.angle_beta   90.00
_cell.angle_gamma   90.00
#
_symmetry.space_group_name_H-M   'P 1'
#
loop_
_entity.id
_entity.type
_entity.pdbx_description
1 polymer ?
#
loop_
_entity_poly.entity_id
_entity_poly.type
_entity_poly.pdbx_seq_one_letter_code
_entity_poly.pdbx_strand_id
1 'polypeptide(L)'
;MIRLRMLPAEDGDCLLLEYGNDEFARRILFDGGRHGTYGRIKPLLAGLDGGRIDVLVVTHVDQDHILGVLAMLDDLERPVQFGDVWFNGFDHLHDREVLGAVDGEELTTALMTQHLPWNKAFEGRSIEVGHPLSWFDDGSTMEVLAPDRRLLESLITTWKTKCEEAGLIPGVDPKERELAAGVEHFGPIDVDKLAATPFNRDGSPTNPTSIGLLFEFEGTRIVFTGDADDPRLVASLRPRAEAEGGRLRIDALKVAHHGSARNLSNDLLGLLDCGRYLISTNGKIHGHPDDVAIARILKNGGETKELFFNYRERAANWDLAALKEEFGYRVLAPAPADEDGFLTVDF
;
A
#
# COMPACT_ATOMS: atom_id res chain seq x y z
N MET A 1 15.33 -15.88 2.42
CA MET A 1 15.57 -14.78 1.43
C MET A 1 14.31 -13.96 1.32
N ILE A 2 14.41 -12.63 1.41
CA ILE A 2 13.26 -11.72 1.33
C ILE A 2 13.68 -10.50 0.48
N ARG A 3 12.87 -10.19 -0.53
CA ARG A 3 13.09 -9.10 -1.47
C ARG A 3 11.78 -8.35 -1.73
N LEU A 4 11.80 -7.04 -1.56
CA LEU A 4 10.68 -6.17 -1.91
C LEU A 4 11.08 -5.26 -3.07
N ARG A 5 10.35 -5.32 -4.18
CA ARG A 5 10.48 -4.35 -5.28
C ARG A 5 9.38 -3.32 -5.20
N MET A 6 9.75 -2.06 -5.11
CA MET A 6 8.88 -0.93 -5.40
C MET A 6 8.85 -0.77 -6.92
N LEU A 7 7.65 -0.76 -7.50
CA LEU A 7 7.41 -0.72 -8.94
C LEU A 7 6.90 0.67 -9.36
N PRO A 8 6.93 1.02 -10.66
CA PRO A 8 6.72 2.39 -11.10
C PRO A 8 5.24 2.80 -11.20
N ALA A 9 4.54 2.78 -10.07
CA ALA A 9 3.10 3.03 -9.90
C ALA A 9 2.63 4.49 -10.12
N GLU A 10 3.47 5.30 -10.75
CA GLU A 10 3.37 6.76 -10.82
C GLU A 10 3.21 7.44 -9.46
N ASP A 11 2.02 7.95 -9.14
CA ASP A 11 1.72 8.65 -7.91
C ASP A 11 1.19 7.74 -6.79
N GLY A 12 0.95 6.44 -7.07
CA GLY A 12 0.41 5.46 -6.13
C GLY A 12 1.32 4.28 -5.75
N ASP A 13 0.69 3.13 -5.46
CA ASP A 13 1.36 1.91 -5.02
C ASP A 13 1.33 0.76 -6.04
N CYS A 14 2.48 0.11 -6.20
CA CYS A 14 2.61 -1.22 -6.75
C CYS A 14 3.90 -1.83 -6.19
N LEU A 15 3.80 -2.90 -5.41
CA LEU A 15 4.91 -3.50 -4.67
C LEU A 15 4.93 -5.01 -4.87
N LEU A 16 6.06 -5.60 -5.29
CA LEU A 16 6.23 -7.05 -5.37
C LEU A 16 7.15 -7.55 -4.26
N LEU A 17 6.59 -8.26 -3.29
CA LEU A 17 7.32 -9.02 -2.28
C LEU A 17 7.59 -10.43 -2.81
N GLU A 18 8.85 -10.81 -2.90
CA GLU A 18 9.30 -12.19 -3.11
C GLU A 18 9.98 -12.68 -1.83
N TYR A 19 9.61 -13.87 -1.33
CA TYR A 19 10.28 -14.48 -0.19
C TYR A 19 10.36 -16.00 -0.29
N GLY A 20 11.24 -16.62 0.49
CA GLY A 20 11.41 -18.06 0.58
C GLY A 20 12.86 -18.49 0.71
N ASN A 21 13.15 -19.72 0.30
CA ASN A 21 14.46 -20.37 0.44
C ASN A 21 14.73 -21.31 -0.77
N ASP A 22 15.69 -22.22 -0.66
CA ASP A 22 16.04 -23.14 -1.75
C ASP A 22 14.93 -24.19 -2.06
N GLU A 23 13.96 -24.37 -1.17
CA GLU A 23 12.85 -25.34 -1.32
C GLU A 23 11.58 -24.69 -1.89
N PHE A 24 11.34 -23.41 -1.62
CA PHE A 24 10.15 -22.70 -2.09
C PHE A 24 10.41 -21.20 -2.34
N ALA A 25 9.64 -20.62 -3.26
CA ALA A 25 9.51 -19.17 -3.42
C ALA A 25 8.03 -18.79 -3.45
N ARG A 26 7.69 -17.71 -2.73
CA ARG A 26 6.37 -17.08 -2.66
C ARG A 26 6.43 -15.67 -3.24
N ARG A 27 5.34 -15.25 -3.87
CA ARG A 27 5.21 -13.90 -4.43
C ARG A 27 3.89 -13.25 -4.04
N ILE A 28 3.97 -12.06 -3.46
CA ILE A 28 2.81 -11.23 -3.12
C ILE A 28 2.94 -9.92 -3.87
N LEU A 29 1.95 -9.61 -4.71
CA LEU A 29 1.85 -8.32 -5.39
C LEU A 29 0.82 -7.47 -4.63
N PHE A 30 1.23 -6.30 -4.16
CA PHE A 30 0.35 -5.31 -3.54
C PHE A 30 0.09 -4.19 -4.55
N ASP A 31 -1.18 -4.00 -4.90
CA ASP A 31 -1.70 -3.01 -5.84
C ASP A 31 -1.09 -3.07 -7.25
N GLY A 32 -1.68 -2.32 -8.17
CA GLY A 32 -1.28 -2.29 -9.58
C GLY A 32 -0.74 -0.94 -10.05
N GLY A 33 -0.82 0.11 -9.24
CA GLY A 33 -0.57 1.48 -9.66
C GLY A 33 -1.68 2.06 -10.54
N ARG A 34 -1.41 3.22 -11.16
CA ARG A 34 -2.20 3.76 -12.29
C ARG A 34 -2.23 2.76 -13.46
N HIS A 35 -3.23 2.86 -14.35
CA HIS A 35 -3.39 2.00 -15.55
C HIS A 35 -2.10 1.78 -16.36
N GLY A 36 -1.30 2.84 -16.57
CA GLY A 36 -0.04 2.78 -17.34
C GLY A 36 1.05 1.89 -16.71
N THR A 37 0.96 1.59 -15.42
CA THR A 37 1.93 0.80 -14.67
C THR A 37 2.04 -0.63 -15.20
N TYR A 38 0.91 -1.26 -15.56
CA TYR A 38 0.91 -2.66 -16.03
C TYR A 38 1.85 -2.88 -17.21
N GLY A 39 1.80 -1.99 -18.21
CA GLY A 39 2.66 -2.07 -19.39
C GLY A 39 4.17 -1.99 -19.07
N ARG A 40 4.54 -1.26 -18.01
CA ARG A 40 5.94 -1.15 -17.53
C ARG A 40 6.37 -2.38 -16.74
N ILE A 41 5.47 -3.00 -15.95
CA ILE A 41 5.81 -4.16 -15.12
C ILE A 41 5.62 -5.50 -15.83
N LYS A 42 4.85 -5.57 -16.94
CA LYS A 42 4.61 -6.82 -17.70
C LYS A 42 5.90 -7.59 -18.06
N PRO A 43 7.02 -6.95 -18.49
CA PRO A 43 8.28 -7.66 -18.73
C PRO A 43 8.88 -8.30 -17.47
N LEU A 44 8.76 -7.64 -16.31
CA LEU A 44 9.19 -8.17 -15.02
C LEU A 44 8.31 -9.36 -14.60
N LEU A 45 6.99 -9.24 -14.75
CA LEU A 45 6.04 -10.32 -14.47
C LEU A 45 6.27 -11.55 -15.38
N ALA A 46 6.63 -11.33 -16.64
CA ALA A 46 7.02 -12.39 -17.58
C ALA A 46 8.37 -13.06 -17.25
N GLY A 47 9.20 -12.44 -16.41
CA GLY A 47 10.44 -13.01 -15.90
C GLY A 47 10.29 -13.81 -14.60
N LEU A 48 9.08 -13.93 -14.03
CA LEU A 48 8.87 -14.65 -12.77
C LEU A 48 8.81 -16.16 -13.00
N ASP A 49 9.72 -16.91 -12.37
CA ASP A 49 9.77 -18.37 -12.46
C ASP A 49 8.43 -19.01 -12.10
N GLY A 50 7.90 -19.84 -13.00
CA GLY A 50 6.61 -20.49 -12.86
C GLY A 50 5.39 -19.62 -13.20
N GLY A 51 5.56 -18.35 -13.60
CA GLY A 51 4.46 -17.49 -14.06
C GLY A 51 3.35 -17.31 -13.02
N ARG A 52 3.72 -17.17 -11.74
CA ARG A 52 2.76 -17.20 -10.63
C ARG A 52 3.05 -16.15 -9.57
N ILE A 53 1.97 -15.47 -9.17
CA ILE A 53 1.84 -14.66 -7.96
C ILE A 53 0.95 -15.48 -7.00
N ASP A 54 1.43 -15.74 -5.78
CA ASP A 54 0.66 -16.51 -4.80
C ASP A 54 -0.55 -15.72 -4.28
N VAL A 55 -0.37 -14.42 -4.01
CA VAL A 55 -1.44 -13.51 -3.58
C VAL A 55 -1.32 -12.17 -4.30
N LEU A 56 -2.41 -11.70 -4.90
CA LEU A 56 -2.58 -10.30 -5.30
C LEU A 56 -3.40 -9.60 -4.22
N VAL A 57 -2.87 -8.57 -3.57
CA VAL A 57 -3.60 -7.72 -2.63
C VAL A 57 -3.96 -6.43 -3.33
N VAL A 58 -5.26 -6.11 -3.38
CA VAL A 58 -5.76 -4.80 -3.81
C VAL A 58 -6.25 -4.09 -2.56
N THR A 59 -5.49 -3.10 -2.09
CA THR A 59 -5.67 -2.51 -0.76
C THR A 59 -7.00 -1.78 -0.64
N HIS A 60 -7.37 -1.02 -1.67
CA HIS A 60 -8.64 -0.29 -1.81
C HIS A 60 -8.89 0.09 -3.28
N VAL A 61 -9.95 0.88 -3.54
CA VAL A 61 -10.44 1.19 -4.90
C VAL A 61 -9.90 2.47 -5.53
N ASP A 62 -8.96 3.18 -4.89
CA ASP A 62 -8.48 4.43 -5.45
C ASP A 62 -7.61 4.16 -6.69
N GLN A 63 -7.70 5.08 -7.67
CA GLN A 63 -7.29 4.82 -9.05
C GLN A 63 -5.78 4.66 -9.26
N ASP A 64 -4.98 5.18 -8.33
CA ASP A 64 -3.54 4.99 -8.24
C ASP A 64 -3.14 3.66 -7.60
N HIS A 65 -4.11 2.83 -7.18
CA HIS A 65 -3.91 1.47 -6.69
C HIS A 65 -4.56 0.42 -7.61
N ILE A 66 -5.83 0.63 -8.01
CA ILE A 66 -6.65 -0.41 -8.68
C ILE A 66 -6.50 -0.45 -10.22
N LEU A 67 -6.26 0.67 -10.89
CA LEU A 67 -6.36 0.72 -12.37
C LEU A 67 -5.31 -0.15 -13.08
N GLY A 68 -4.10 -0.26 -12.54
CA GLY A 68 -3.08 -1.16 -13.06
C GLY A 68 -3.39 -2.65 -12.82
N VAL A 69 -4.26 -2.97 -11.85
CA VAL A 69 -4.80 -4.33 -11.66
C VAL A 69 -5.84 -4.62 -12.73
N LEU A 70 -6.77 -3.70 -12.98
CA LEU A 70 -7.77 -3.83 -14.04
C LEU A 70 -7.10 -4.02 -15.41
N ALA A 71 -6.14 -3.16 -15.76
CA ALA A 71 -5.34 -3.28 -16.98
C ALA A 71 -4.58 -4.62 -17.09
N MET A 72 -4.19 -5.22 -15.96
CA MET A 72 -3.57 -6.55 -15.92
C MET A 72 -4.59 -7.68 -16.10
N LEU A 73 -5.81 -7.54 -15.58
CA LEU A 73 -6.88 -8.53 -15.71
C LEU A 73 -7.50 -8.53 -17.11
N ASP A 74 -7.64 -7.36 -17.75
CA ASP A 74 -8.10 -7.21 -19.14
C ASP A 74 -7.17 -7.92 -20.14
N ASP A 75 -5.89 -8.04 -19.79
CA ASP A 75 -4.93 -8.84 -20.55
C ASP A 75 -5.12 -10.34 -20.27
N LEU A 76 -5.91 -10.97 -21.13
CA LEU A 76 -6.14 -12.43 -21.10
C LEU A 76 -4.86 -13.23 -21.40
N GLU A 77 -3.86 -12.62 -22.01
CA GLU A 77 -2.52 -13.19 -22.28
C GLU A 77 -1.47 -12.63 -21.29
N ARG A 78 -1.90 -12.21 -20.09
CA ARG A 78 -0.99 -11.80 -19.01
C ARG A 78 -0.03 -12.94 -18.65
N PRO A 79 1.23 -12.63 -18.29
CA PRO A 79 2.25 -13.66 -18.05
C PRO A 79 2.10 -14.40 -16.70
N VAL A 80 1.14 -14.01 -15.86
CA VAL A 80 1.04 -14.49 -14.47
C VAL A 80 -0.37 -14.97 -14.10
N GLN A 81 -0.42 -16.05 -13.34
CA GLN A 81 -1.62 -16.54 -12.65
C GLN A 81 -1.60 -16.13 -11.17
N PHE A 82 -2.78 -15.94 -10.58
CA PHE A 82 -2.97 -15.61 -9.17
C PHE A 82 -3.41 -16.84 -8.37
N GLY A 83 -2.77 -17.09 -7.22
CA GLY A 83 -3.18 -18.14 -6.28
C GLY A 83 -4.40 -17.77 -5.44
N ASP A 84 -4.49 -16.51 -5.05
CA ASP A 84 -5.63 -15.85 -4.40
C ASP A 84 -5.60 -14.35 -4.74
N VAL A 85 -6.76 -13.70 -4.77
CA VAL A 85 -6.89 -12.24 -4.88
C VAL A 85 -7.59 -11.73 -3.64
N TRP A 86 -6.99 -10.74 -3.00
CA TRP A 86 -7.39 -10.18 -1.71
C TRP A 86 -7.91 -8.76 -1.94
N PHE A 87 -9.22 -8.59 -1.82
CA PHE A 87 -9.89 -7.32 -2.11
C PHE A 87 -11.24 -7.22 -1.39
N ASN A 88 -11.47 -6.11 -0.69
CA ASN A 88 -12.77 -5.78 -0.10
C ASN A 88 -13.69 -5.11 -1.12
N GLY A 89 -14.18 -5.89 -2.09
CA GLY A 89 -15.29 -5.46 -2.96
C GLY A 89 -16.61 -5.35 -2.21
N PHE A 90 -17.66 -4.85 -2.85
CA PHE A 90 -18.84 -4.40 -2.12
C PHE A 90 -19.62 -5.47 -1.37
N ASP A 91 -19.65 -6.68 -1.90
CA ASP A 91 -20.27 -7.86 -1.28
C ASP A 91 -19.66 -8.16 0.10
N HIS A 92 -18.47 -7.64 0.39
CA HIS A 92 -17.79 -7.76 1.68
C HIS A 92 -18.13 -6.63 2.66
N LEU A 93 -18.74 -5.53 2.22
CA LEU A 93 -19.14 -4.42 3.11
C LEU A 93 -20.43 -4.73 3.89
N HIS A 94 -21.27 -5.65 3.38
CA HIS A 94 -22.47 -6.13 4.06
C HIS A 94 -22.34 -7.64 4.28
N ASP A 95 -22.72 -8.17 5.45
CA ASP A 95 -22.92 -9.63 5.65
C ASP A 95 -24.15 -10.19 4.86
N ARG A 96 -24.63 -9.47 3.83
CA ARG A 96 -25.76 -9.78 2.95
C ARG A 96 -25.63 -9.08 1.59
N GLU A 97 -25.71 -9.85 0.51
CA GLU A 97 -25.72 -9.42 -0.90
C GLU A 97 -26.64 -8.21 -1.17
N VAL A 98 -26.02 -7.04 -1.38
CA VAL A 98 -26.57 -5.81 -2.01
C VAL A 98 -25.35 -5.05 -2.55
N LEU A 99 -25.45 -4.33 -3.68
CA LEU A 99 -24.37 -3.66 -4.46
C LEU A 99 -24.42 -2.10 -4.37
N GLY A 100 -23.49 -1.23 -4.85
CA GLY A 100 -22.15 -1.35 -5.47
C GLY A 100 -21.56 0.04 -5.93
N ALA A 101 -20.31 0.16 -6.48
CA ALA A 101 -19.58 1.40 -6.92
C ALA A 101 -18.41 1.17 -7.92
N VAL A 102 -18.66 1.53 -9.19
CA VAL A 102 -17.69 1.79 -10.28
C VAL A 102 -16.45 0.86 -10.28
N ASP A 103 -15.23 1.37 -10.08
CA ASP A 103 -13.94 0.68 -10.24
C ASP A 103 -13.83 -0.60 -9.37
N GLY A 104 -14.48 -0.62 -8.20
CA GLY A 104 -14.57 -1.81 -7.35
C GLY A 104 -15.54 -2.89 -7.87
N GLU A 105 -16.57 -2.49 -8.62
CA GLU A 105 -17.47 -3.41 -9.33
C GLU A 105 -16.84 -3.93 -10.62
N GLU A 106 -16.03 -3.13 -11.31
CA GLU A 106 -15.24 -3.59 -12.47
C GLU A 106 -14.29 -4.71 -12.03
N LEU A 107 -13.54 -4.51 -10.94
CA LEU A 107 -12.66 -5.55 -10.40
C LEU A 107 -13.46 -6.78 -9.96
N THR A 108 -14.57 -6.60 -9.26
CA THR A 108 -15.47 -7.71 -8.85
C THR A 108 -15.96 -8.50 -10.07
N THR A 109 -16.43 -7.81 -11.11
CA THR A 109 -16.87 -8.39 -12.39
C THR A 109 -15.75 -9.18 -13.07
N ALA A 110 -14.53 -8.63 -13.10
CA ALA A 110 -13.36 -9.28 -13.68
C ALA A 110 -12.97 -10.56 -12.93
N LEU A 111 -12.93 -10.51 -11.59
CA LEU A 111 -12.64 -11.68 -10.75
C LEU A 111 -13.67 -12.81 -10.96
N MET A 112 -14.96 -12.48 -10.95
CA MET A 112 -16.04 -13.45 -11.18
C MET A 112 -15.99 -14.04 -12.60
N THR A 113 -15.88 -13.19 -13.63
CA THR A 113 -15.86 -13.62 -15.04
C THR A 113 -14.68 -14.54 -15.34
N GLN A 114 -13.51 -14.22 -14.79
CA GLN A 114 -12.29 -15.01 -14.97
C GLN A 114 -12.18 -16.18 -13.97
N HIS A 115 -13.18 -16.36 -13.09
CA HIS A 115 -13.22 -17.42 -12.07
C HIS A 115 -11.97 -17.43 -11.17
N LEU A 116 -11.43 -16.24 -10.87
CA LEU A 116 -10.25 -16.10 -10.02
C LEU A 116 -10.62 -16.38 -8.55
N PRO A 117 -9.73 -17.03 -7.77
CA PRO A 117 -9.96 -17.19 -6.34
C PRO A 117 -9.97 -15.82 -5.67
N TRP A 118 -11.02 -15.53 -4.89
CA TRP A 118 -11.23 -14.24 -4.25
C TRP A 118 -11.43 -14.43 -2.76
N ASN A 119 -10.61 -13.75 -1.96
CA ASN A 119 -10.57 -13.81 -0.50
C ASN A 119 -10.55 -15.25 0.04
N LYS A 120 -9.97 -16.21 -0.69
CA LYS A 120 -10.03 -17.65 -0.38
C LYS A 120 -9.39 -17.94 0.97
N ALA A 121 -8.29 -17.26 1.29
CA ALA A 121 -7.61 -17.34 2.57
C ALA A 121 -8.50 -16.91 3.76
N PHE A 122 -9.54 -16.11 3.51
CA PHE A 122 -10.56 -15.64 4.48
C PHE A 122 -11.91 -16.38 4.34
N GLU A 123 -11.95 -17.49 3.59
CA GLU A 123 -13.16 -18.27 3.28
C GLU A 123 -14.19 -17.48 2.45
N GLY A 124 -13.75 -16.52 1.64
CA GLY A 124 -14.62 -15.64 0.84
C GLY A 124 -15.30 -14.54 1.65
N ARG A 125 -14.75 -14.18 2.82
CA ARG A 125 -15.23 -13.09 3.69
C ARG A 125 -14.37 -11.84 3.53
N SER A 126 -14.81 -10.74 4.14
CA SER A 126 -14.05 -9.49 4.20
C SER A 126 -12.67 -9.70 4.82
N ILE A 127 -11.71 -8.90 4.34
CA ILE A 127 -10.36 -8.79 4.88
C ILE A 127 -10.40 -7.67 5.90
N GLU A 128 -10.56 -8.03 7.17
CA GLU A 128 -10.70 -7.08 8.28
C GLU A 128 -10.01 -7.59 9.56
N VAL A 129 -9.68 -6.66 10.46
CA VAL A 129 -9.07 -6.96 11.76
C VAL A 129 -9.92 -7.96 12.54
N GLY A 130 -9.33 -9.11 12.89
CA GLY A 130 -9.96 -10.16 13.69
C GLY A 130 -10.67 -11.25 12.89
N HIS A 131 -10.76 -11.15 11.56
CA HIS A 131 -11.20 -12.29 10.75
C HIS A 131 -10.15 -13.42 10.70
N PRO A 132 -10.56 -14.70 10.81
CA PRO A 132 -9.65 -15.83 10.63
C PRO A 132 -9.03 -15.84 9.23
N LEU A 133 -7.70 -16.00 9.21
CA LEU A 133 -6.90 -16.10 8.00
C LEU A 133 -6.22 -17.48 7.95
N SER A 134 -6.51 -18.24 6.90
CA SER A 134 -5.78 -19.45 6.52
C SER A 134 -4.55 -19.05 5.71
N TRP A 135 -3.39 -19.00 6.36
CA TRP A 135 -2.12 -18.62 5.73
C TRP A 135 -1.28 -19.83 5.27
N PHE A 136 -0.14 -19.58 4.61
CA PHE A 136 0.77 -20.62 4.14
C PHE A 136 1.46 -21.36 5.30
N ASP A 137 1.63 -22.67 5.14
CA ASP A 137 2.41 -23.54 6.05
C ASP A 137 3.89 -23.56 5.61
N ASP A 138 4.50 -22.38 5.50
CA ASP A 138 5.89 -22.19 5.08
C ASP A 138 6.73 -21.39 6.09
N GLY A 139 6.20 -21.20 7.31
CA GLY A 139 6.85 -20.45 8.39
C GLY A 139 6.72 -18.93 8.27
N SER A 140 6.09 -18.41 7.21
CA SER A 140 5.67 -17.01 7.17
C SER A 140 4.34 -16.81 7.92
N THR A 141 4.05 -15.56 8.28
CA THR A 141 2.72 -15.14 8.77
C THR A 141 2.30 -13.84 8.10
N MET A 142 0.99 -13.62 8.10
CA MET A 142 0.36 -12.39 7.64
C MET A 142 -0.76 -12.05 8.61
N GLU A 143 -0.90 -10.77 8.98
CA GLU A 143 -1.95 -10.29 9.88
C GLU A 143 -2.61 -9.01 9.35
N VAL A 144 -3.94 -8.94 9.39
CA VAL A 144 -4.71 -7.74 9.06
C VAL A 144 -4.69 -6.72 10.20
N LEU A 145 -4.07 -5.56 9.95
CA LEU A 145 -4.01 -4.40 10.85
C LEU A 145 -5.14 -3.37 10.58
N ALA A 146 -5.62 -3.32 9.35
CA ALA A 146 -6.71 -2.46 8.89
C ALA A 146 -7.38 -3.10 7.66
N PRO A 147 -8.66 -2.80 7.36
CA PRO A 147 -9.60 -1.99 8.14
C PRO A 147 -10.26 -2.77 9.29
N ASP A 148 -11.11 -2.10 10.07
CA ASP A 148 -12.12 -2.78 10.91
C ASP A 148 -13.51 -2.72 10.26
N ARG A 149 -14.43 -3.58 10.70
CA ARG A 149 -15.80 -3.68 10.16
C ARG A 149 -16.52 -2.32 10.09
N ARG A 150 -16.35 -1.47 11.11
CA ARG A 150 -16.98 -0.14 11.18
C ARG A 150 -16.46 0.80 10.08
N LEU A 151 -15.18 0.69 9.72
CA LEU A 151 -14.62 1.44 8.59
C LEU A 151 -15.16 0.93 7.25
N LEU A 152 -15.23 -0.39 7.05
CA LEU A 152 -15.84 -0.99 5.85
C LEU A 152 -17.32 -0.58 5.70
N GLU A 153 -18.12 -0.69 6.76
CA GLU A 153 -19.53 -0.28 6.77
C GLU A 153 -19.71 1.22 6.45
N SER A 154 -18.74 2.08 6.81
CA SER A 154 -18.84 3.52 6.55
C SER A 154 -18.78 3.88 5.06
N LEU A 155 -18.13 3.04 4.25
CA LEU A 155 -18.00 3.24 2.81
C LEU A 155 -19.30 2.94 2.05
N ILE A 156 -20.20 2.13 2.62
CA ILE A 156 -21.48 1.67 2.00
C ILE A 156 -22.28 2.79 1.33
N THR A 157 -22.44 3.92 2.03
CA THR A 157 -23.31 5.03 1.58
C THR A 157 -22.68 5.78 0.40
N THR A 158 -21.41 6.14 0.54
CA THR A 158 -20.61 6.79 -0.52
C THR A 158 -20.57 5.92 -1.77
N TRP A 159 -20.28 4.63 -1.59
CA TRP A 159 -20.15 3.64 -2.65
C TRP A 159 -21.46 3.53 -3.45
N LYS A 160 -22.60 3.26 -2.79
CA LYS A 160 -23.94 3.29 -3.46
C LYS A 160 -24.20 4.57 -4.24
N THR A 161 -23.91 5.73 -3.65
CA THR A 161 -24.12 7.04 -4.28
C THR A 161 -23.27 7.19 -5.55
N LYS A 162 -22.04 6.67 -5.56
CA LYS A 162 -21.13 6.75 -6.72
C LYS A 162 -21.59 5.89 -7.90
N CYS A 163 -22.17 4.71 -7.68
CA CYS A 163 -22.81 3.96 -8.77
C CYS A 163 -24.06 4.66 -9.31
N GLU A 164 -24.93 5.17 -8.43
CA GLU A 164 -26.13 5.90 -8.84
C GLU A 164 -25.78 7.12 -9.71
N GLU A 165 -24.76 7.90 -9.31
CA GLU A 165 -24.23 9.03 -10.08
C GLU A 165 -23.64 8.62 -11.44
N ALA A 166 -22.99 7.47 -11.53
CA ALA A 166 -22.43 6.92 -12.76
C ALA A 166 -23.50 6.33 -13.71
N GLY A 167 -24.76 6.29 -13.31
CA GLY A 167 -25.85 5.66 -14.07
C GLY A 167 -25.76 4.13 -14.10
N LEU A 168 -24.96 3.55 -13.20
CA LEU A 168 -24.75 2.12 -13.10
C LEU A 168 -25.84 1.48 -12.26
N ILE A 169 -26.41 0.40 -12.79
CA ILE A 169 -26.79 -0.70 -11.93
C ILE A 169 -25.47 -1.42 -11.64
N PRO A 170 -25.06 -1.56 -10.38
CA PRO A 170 -23.85 -2.32 -10.06
C PRO A 170 -23.85 -3.71 -10.73
N GLY A 171 -22.72 -4.08 -11.33
CA GLY A 171 -22.57 -5.33 -12.09
C GLY A 171 -22.64 -5.23 -13.63
N VAL A 172 -22.48 -4.04 -14.24
CA VAL A 172 -22.18 -3.86 -15.68
C VAL A 172 -21.26 -2.64 -15.90
N ASP A 173 -20.34 -2.70 -16.87
CA ASP A 173 -19.19 -1.79 -17.05
C ASP A 173 -19.50 -0.27 -17.25
N PRO A 174 -18.80 0.62 -16.53
CA PRO A 174 -18.66 2.06 -16.80
C PRO A 174 -17.53 2.44 -17.79
N LYS A 175 -17.22 3.74 -17.89
CA LYS A 175 -16.08 4.34 -18.60
C LYS A 175 -15.50 5.55 -17.85
N GLU A 176 -14.17 5.65 -17.85
CA GLU A 176 -13.34 6.62 -17.11
C GLU A 176 -13.49 8.11 -17.48
N ARG A 177 -13.00 8.98 -16.60
CA ARG A 177 -12.68 10.41 -16.85
C ARG A 177 -11.54 10.94 -15.96
N GLU A 178 -10.75 11.87 -16.50
CA GLU A 178 -9.49 12.38 -15.93
C GLU A 178 -9.65 13.47 -14.84
N LEU A 179 -8.58 13.66 -14.04
CA LEU A 179 -8.39 14.74 -13.06
C LEU A 179 -7.23 15.69 -13.43
N ALA A 180 -7.19 16.88 -12.81
CA ALA A 180 -6.16 17.91 -13.04
C ALA A 180 -5.20 18.07 -11.84
N ALA A 181 -3.94 18.40 -12.12
CA ALA A 181 -2.85 18.49 -11.13
C ALA A 181 -2.47 19.94 -10.75
N GLY A 182 -1.84 20.10 -9.58
CA GLY A 182 -1.19 21.34 -9.14
C GLY A 182 -0.15 21.06 -8.06
N VAL A 183 1.03 21.68 -8.16
CA VAL A 183 2.18 21.47 -7.26
C VAL A 183 2.82 22.82 -6.90
N GLU A 184 3.18 23.00 -5.63
CA GLU A 184 4.10 24.05 -5.15
C GLU A 184 5.17 23.43 -4.24
N HIS A 185 6.36 24.04 -4.14
CA HIS A 185 7.40 23.62 -3.20
C HIS A 185 8.18 24.82 -2.60
N PHE A 186 8.99 24.55 -1.57
CA PHE A 186 9.12 25.40 -0.37
C PHE A 186 10.31 26.38 -0.30
N GLY A 187 10.33 27.16 0.80
CA GLY A 187 11.52 27.82 1.35
C GLY A 187 12.34 26.90 2.28
N PRO A 188 13.12 27.42 3.25
CA PRO A 188 14.00 26.60 4.08
C PRO A 188 13.22 25.62 4.98
N ILE A 189 13.68 24.36 5.01
CA ILE A 189 13.08 23.25 5.78
C ILE A 189 13.51 23.33 7.25
N ASP A 190 12.54 23.25 8.16
CA ASP A 190 12.71 23.19 9.62
C ASP A 190 11.98 21.93 10.11
N VAL A 191 12.75 20.86 10.33
CA VAL A 191 12.22 19.51 10.64
C VAL A 191 11.47 19.50 11.97
N ASP A 192 11.96 20.19 12.99
CA ASP A 192 11.33 20.21 14.31
C ASP A 192 9.98 20.94 14.27
N LYS A 193 9.90 22.07 13.56
CA LYS A 193 8.65 22.79 13.34
C LYS A 193 7.66 21.99 12.48
N LEU A 194 8.14 21.32 11.43
CA LEU A 194 7.30 20.50 10.56
C LEU A 194 6.75 19.28 11.32
N ALA A 195 7.58 18.54 12.05
CA ALA A 195 7.17 17.38 12.84
C ALA A 195 6.20 17.73 13.99
N ALA A 196 6.29 18.94 14.52
CA ALA A 196 5.35 19.50 15.51
C ALA A 196 4.02 19.99 14.92
N THR A 197 3.84 19.97 13.59
CA THR A 197 2.57 20.35 12.95
C THR A 197 1.44 19.43 13.45
N PRO A 198 0.31 19.97 13.96
CA PRO A 198 -0.80 19.17 14.47
C PRO A 198 -1.26 18.10 13.46
N PHE A 199 -1.50 16.89 13.96
CA PHE A 199 -2.04 15.81 13.14
C PHE A 199 -3.52 16.08 12.84
N ASN A 200 -3.82 16.29 11.56
CA ASN A 200 -5.18 16.34 11.04
C ASN A 200 -5.41 15.05 10.26
N ARG A 201 -6.23 14.15 10.82
CA ARG A 201 -6.60 12.87 10.23
C ARG A 201 -7.19 13.07 8.83
N ASP A 202 -6.94 12.12 7.93
CA ASP A 202 -7.53 12.18 6.60
C ASP A 202 -9.07 12.06 6.61
N GLY A 203 -9.70 12.66 5.60
CA GLY A 203 -11.15 12.78 5.46
C GLY A 203 -11.72 12.05 4.25
N SER A 204 -10.91 11.31 3.49
CA SER A 204 -11.38 10.49 2.38
C SER A 204 -12.28 9.36 2.87
N PRO A 205 -13.35 9.00 2.13
CA PRO A 205 -14.20 7.87 2.47
C PRO A 205 -13.56 6.50 2.18
N THR A 206 -12.59 6.42 1.25
CA THR A 206 -12.04 5.16 0.73
C THR A 206 -10.75 4.74 1.43
N ASN A 207 -9.77 5.63 1.58
CA ASN A 207 -8.46 5.36 2.20
C ASN A 207 -8.59 4.65 3.59
N PRO A 208 -9.56 4.99 4.48
CA PRO A 208 -9.77 4.27 5.74
C PRO A 208 -10.18 2.80 5.62
N THR A 209 -10.60 2.34 4.44
CA THR A 209 -10.90 0.92 4.15
C THR A 209 -9.70 0.12 3.63
N SER A 210 -8.54 0.77 3.47
CA SER A 210 -7.34 0.10 2.95
C SER A 210 -6.92 -1.10 3.79
N ILE A 211 -6.63 -2.20 3.11
CA ILE A 211 -6.05 -3.41 3.71
C ILE A 211 -4.61 -3.11 4.16
N GLY A 212 -4.44 -2.90 5.47
CA GLY A 212 -3.14 -2.77 6.13
C GLY A 212 -2.72 -4.12 6.73
N LEU A 213 -1.46 -4.50 6.54
CA LEU A 213 -0.94 -5.84 6.81
C LEU A 213 0.40 -5.81 7.55
N LEU A 214 0.60 -6.75 8.48
CA LEU A 214 1.89 -7.11 9.05
C LEU A 214 2.32 -8.48 8.50
N PHE A 215 3.42 -8.51 7.77
CA PHE A 215 4.09 -9.72 7.29
C PHE A 215 5.25 -10.08 8.21
N GLU A 216 5.43 -11.36 8.53
CA GLU A 216 6.65 -11.88 9.18
C GLU A 216 7.15 -13.15 8.49
N PHE A 217 8.46 -13.25 8.22
CA PHE A 217 9.13 -14.49 7.76
C PHE A 217 10.59 -14.50 8.19
N GLU A 218 11.11 -15.65 8.66
CA GLU A 218 12.49 -15.80 9.17
C GLU A 218 12.88 -14.74 10.23
N GLY A 219 11.89 -14.20 10.95
CA GLY A 219 12.06 -13.12 11.93
C GLY A 219 12.14 -11.71 11.34
N THR A 220 12.09 -11.53 10.02
CA THR A 220 11.96 -10.21 9.37
C THR A 220 10.50 -9.79 9.34
N ARG A 221 10.19 -8.56 9.75
CA ARG A 221 8.83 -8.01 9.83
C ARG A 221 8.64 -6.80 8.93
N ILE A 222 7.60 -6.79 8.10
CA ILE A 222 7.29 -5.68 7.19
C ILE A 222 5.83 -5.26 7.38
N VAL A 223 5.60 -3.96 7.58
CA VAL A 223 4.24 -3.39 7.63
C VAL A 223 3.90 -2.75 6.29
N PHE A 224 2.88 -3.29 5.62
CA PHE A 224 2.27 -2.73 4.42
C PHE A 224 1.01 -1.97 4.83
N THR A 225 0.94 -0.68 4.53
CA THR A 225 -0.15 0.18 5.02
C THR A 225 -1.22 0.46 3.97
N GLY A 226 -0.89 0.38 2.68
CA GLY A 226 -1.69 1.03 1.63
C GLY A 226 -1.95 2.48 2.05
N ASP A 227 -3.22 2.86 2.07
CA ASP A 227 -3.65 4.20 2.50
C ASP A 227 -4.37 4.20 3.84
N ALA A 228 -4.14 3.16 4.65
CA ALA A 228 -4.91 2.89 5.86
C ALA A 228 -4.93 4.06 6.86
N ASP A 229 -6.02 4.09 7.62
CA ASP A 229 -6.28 5.09 8.65
C ASP A 229 -5.29 4.98 9.82
N ASP A 230 -4.59 6.07 10.12
CA ASP A 230 -3.58 6.11 11.19
C ASP A 230 -4.14 5.69 12.57
N PRO A 231 -5.29 6.21 13.06
CA PRO A 231 -5.91 5.71 14.29
C PRO A 231 -6.20 4.20 14.29
N ARG A 232 -6.55 3.61 13.14
CA ARG A 232 -6.79 2.16 12.99
C ARG A 232 -5.47 1.38 13.11
N LEU A 233 -4.42 1.82 12.42
CA LEU A 233 -3.08 1.24 12.53
C LEU A 233 -2.56 1.33 13.97
N VAL A 234 -2.65 2.51 14.61
CA VAL A 234 -2.29 2.75 16.02
C VAL A 234 -3.02 1.78 16.94
N ALA A 235 -4.33 1.61 16.78
CA ALA A 235 -5.12 0.72 17.64
C ALA A 235 -4.79 -0.77 17.43
N SER A 236 -4.34 -1.18 16.25
CA SER A 236 -3.93 -2.58 15.96
C SER A 236 -2.48 -2.87 16.39
N LEU A 237 -1.58 -1.88 16.31
CA LEU A 237 -0.16 -2.02 16.62
C LEU A 237 0.15 -1.79 18.11
N ARG A 238 -0.61 -0.94 18.81
CA ARG A 238 -0.35 -0.59 20.22
C ARG A 238 -0.22 -1.80 21.17
N PRO A 239 -1.10 -2.83 21.13
CA PRO A 239 -0.95 -3.99 22.01
C PRO A 239 0.34 -4.80 21.76
N ARG A 240 0.85 -4.78 20.52
CA ARG A 240 2.11 -5.45 20.14
C ARG A 240 3.31 -4.66 20.63
N ALA A 241 3.28 -3.35 20.43
CA ALA A 241 4.29 -2.44 20.96
C ALA A 241 4.37 -2.53 22.50
N GLU A 242 3.23 -2.57 23.20
CA GLU A 242 3.16 -2.76 24.66
C GLU A 242 3.75 -4.11 25.10
N ALA A 243 3.50 -5.19 24.35
CA ALA A 243 4.11 -6.50 24.60
C ALA A 243 5.64 -6.53 24.38
N GLU A 244 6.16 -5.67 23.51
CA GLU A 244 7.60 -5.51 23.22
C GLU A 244 8.26 -4.35 24.02
N GLY A 245 7.62 -3.88 25.10
CA GLY A 245 8.21 -2.89 26.01
C GLY A 245 7.98 -1.41 25.63
N GLY A 246 7.03 -1.17 24.72
CA GLY A 246 6.53 0.15 24.32
C GLY A 246 6.69 0.44 22.82
N ARG A 247 7.52 -0.33 22.09
CA ARG A 247 7.75 -0.18 20.65
C ARG A 247 7.83 -1.55 19.99
N LEU A 248 7.07 -1.77 18.92
CA LEU A 248 7.10 -2.98 18.11
C LEU A 248 8.28 -2.91 17.14
N ARG A 249 9.18 -3.90 17.18
CA ARG A 249 10.29 -3.99 16.22
C ARG A 249 9.78 -4.44 14.86
N ILE A 250 10.05 -3.64 13.83
CA ILE A 250 9.81 -3.96 12.41
C ILE A 250 11.02 -3.57 11.55
N ASP A 251 11.26 -4.30 10.47
CA ASP A 251 12.41 -4.09 9.58
C ASP A 251 12.12 -3.10 8.46
N ALA A 252 10.85 -2.97 8.04
CA ALA A 252 10.41 -1.88 7.16
C ALA A 252 8.93 -1.49 7.36
N LEU A 253 8.65 -0.22 7.09
CA LEU A 253 7.31 0.35 6.97
C LEU A 253 7.13 0.90 5.55
N LYS A 254 6.16 0.36 4.80
CA LYS A 254 5.56 1.13 3.69
C LYS A 254 4.83 2.31 4.31
N VAL A 255 5.25 3.52 3.97
CA VAL A 255 4.60 4.73 4.47
C VAL A 255 3.21 4.84 3.84
N ALA A 256 2.22 5.09 4.69
CA ALA A 256 0.82 5.13 4.31
C ALA A 256 0.51 6.33 3.39
N HIS A 257 -0.40 6.14 2.44
CA HIS A 257 -0.93 7.20 1.58
C HIS A 257 0.19 8.06 1.01
N HIS A 258 1.19 7.38 0.43
CA HIS A 258 2.31 7.97 -0.30
C HIS A 258 3.20 8.93 0.50
N GLY A 259 3.06 8.95 1.83
CA GLY A 259 3.67 9.95 2.71
C GLY A 259 2.79 11.18 2.96
N SER A 260 1.48 11.05 2.96
CA SER A 260 0.54 12.08 3.40
C SER A 260 0.71 12.39 4.89
N ALA A 261 0.76 13.67 5.24
CA ALA A 261 0.80 14.15 6.62
C ALA A 261 -0.48 13.86 7.42
N ARG A 262 -1.50 13.30 6.76
CA ARG A 262 -2.81 12.94 7.34
C ARG A 262 -2.95 11.45 7.68
N ASN A 263 -1.98 10.63 7.28
CA ASN A 263 -1.95 9.17 7.50
C ASN A 263 -0.70 8.71 8.28
N LEU A 264 0.13 9.65 8.76
CA LEU A 264 1.32 9.34 9.55
C LEU A 264 1.46 10.28 10.76
N SER A 265 0.98 9.85 11.92
CA SER A 265 1.07 10.56 13.19
C SER A 265 2.36 10.26 13.96
N ASN A 266 2.68 11.13 14.92
CA ASN A 266 3.79 10.87 15.85
C ASN A 266 3.46 9.71 16.80
N ASP A 267 2.17 9.44 17.07
CA ASP A 267 1.73 8.30 17.87
C ASP A 267 2.01 6.98 17.15
N LEU A 268 1.72 6.89 15.84
CA LEU A 268 2.01 5.69 15.03
C LEU A 268 3.52 5.43 14.96
N LEU A 269 4.32 6.45 14.65
CA LEU A 269 5.79 6.32 14.63
C LEU A 269 6.36 5.98 16.02
N GLY A 270 5.80 6.56 17.08
CA GLY A 270 6.20 6.29 18.46
C GLY A 270 5.97 4.84 18.90
N LEU A 271 5.03 4.11 18.28
CA LEU A 271 4.78 2.69 18.53
C LEU A 271 5.74 1.74 17.77
N LEU A 272 6.55 2.24 16.83
CA LEU A 272 7.34 1.43 15.92
C LEU A 272 8.83 1.66 16.12
N ASP A 273 9.59 0.59 16.38
CA ASP A 273 11.03 0.59 16.19
C ASP A 273 11.36 0.12 14.78
N CYS A 274 11.60 1.09 13.90
CA CYS A 274 11.74 0.90 12.46
C CYS A 274 12.91 1.74 11.93
N GLY A 275 13.77 1.11 11.13
CA GLY A 275 14.89 1.75 10.45
C GLY A 275 14.64 2.05 8.97
N ARG A 276 13.72 1.36 8.29
CA ARG A 276 13.50 1.51 6.84
C ARG A 276 12.09 2.01 6.52
N TYR A 277 12.02 3.10 5.78
CA TYR A 277 10.75 3.73 5.38
C TYR A 277 10.67 3.73 3.86
N LEU A 278 9.60 3.18 3.31
CA LEU A 278 9.39 3.03 1.87
C LEU A 278 8.34 4.04 1.41
N ILE A 279 8.73 4.95 0.52
CA ILE A 279 7.90 6.02 -0.04
C ILE A 279 7.70 5.72 -1.53
N SER A 280 6.51 5.22 -1.88
CA SER A 280 6.11 5.11 -3.29
C SER A 280 5.32 6.35 -3.66
N THR A 281 5.82 7.15 -4.60
CA THR A 281 5.09 8.17 -5.37
C THR A 281 6.07 9.08 -6.12
N ASN A 282 5.68 9.54 -7.31
CA ASN A 282 6.38 10.60 -8.04
C ASN A 282 5.91 12.02 -7.66
N GLY A 283 4.86 12.15 -6.85
CA GLY A 283 4.31 13.42 -6.37
C GLY A 283 3.59 14.29 -7.42
N LYS A 284 3.35 13.80 -8.65
CA LYS A 284 2.83 14.65 -9.75
C LYS A 284 1.40 15.15 -9.55
N ILE A 285 0.53 14.34 -8.93
CA ILE A 285 -0.90 14.67 -8.75
C ILE A 285 -1.13 15.36 -7.41
N HIS A 286 -0.71 14.72 -6.31
CA HIS A 286 -1.00 15.15 -4.94
C HIS A 286 0.15 15.89 -4.23
N GLY A 287 1.32 16.03 -4.87
CA GLY A 287 2.50 16.67 -4.27
C GLY A 287 3.31 15.78 -3.32
N HIS A 288 2.80 14.61 -2.94
CA HIS A 288 3.38 13.70 -1.95
C HIS A 288 4.82 13.24 -2.26
N PRO A 289 5.59 12.80 -1.24
CA PRO A 289 5.25 12.84 0.19
C PRO A 289 5.21 14.27 0.74
N ASP A 290 4.41 14.49 1.77
CA ASP A 290 4.35 15.78 2.46
C ASP A 290 5.60 16.00 3.32
N ASP A 291 6.13 17.22 3.32
CA ASP A 291 7.31 17.56 4.13
C ASP A 291 7.10 17.32 5.62
N VAL A 292 5.86 17.46 6.10
CA VAL A 292 5.47 17.13 7.47
C VAL A 292 5.60 15.63 7.74
N ALA A 293 5.22 14.75 6.81
CA ALA A 293 5.33 13.31 7.02
C ALA A 293 6.79 12.86 7.10
N ILE A 294 7.65 13.33 6.18
CA ILE A 294 9.08 13.00 6.21
C ILE A 294 9.74 13.60 7.46
N ALA A 295 9.43 14.85 7.83
CA ALA A 295 9.92 15.45 9.06
C ALA A 295 9.52 14.65 10.32
N ARG A 296 8.29 14.11 10.36
CA ARG A 296 7.87 13.21 11.46
C ARG A 296 8.68 11.92 11.50
N ILE A 297 9.01 11.30 10.35
CA ILE A 297 9.90 10.13 10.27
C ILE A 297 11.31 10.45 10.79
N LEU A 298 11.87 11.57 10.35
CA LEU A 298 13.19 12.03 10.80
C LEU A 298 13.20 12.28 12.32
N LYS A 299 12.17 12.91 12.88
CA LYS A 299 12.09 13.25 14.30
C LYS A 299 11.72 12.09 15.23
N ASN A 300 10.80 11.21 14.81
CA ASN A 300 10.16 10.22 15.70
C ASN A 300 10.40 8.75 15.31
N GLY A 301 11.01 8.47 14.14
CA GLY A 301 11.47 7.11 13.80
C GLY A 301 12.69 6.66 14.60
N GLY A 302 13.19 5.44 14.38
CA GLY A 302 14.39 4.90 15.05
C GLY A 302 15.66 5.77 14.87
N GLU A 303 16.70 5.54 15.68
CA GLU A 303 17.90 6.42 15.73
C GLU A 303 18.62 6.56 14.37
N THR A 304 18.58 5.52 13.54
CA THR A 304 19.10 5.57 12.16
C THR A 304 17.99 5.23 11.18
N LYS A 305 17.90 5.99 10.09
CA LYS A 305 16.82 5.85 9.09
C LYS A 305 17.38 5.63 7.68
N GLU A 306 16.75 4.75 6.93
CA GLU A 306 16.91 4.59 5.48
C GLU A 306 15.56 4.96 4.83
N LEU A 307 15.54 6.06 4.07
CA LEU A 307 14.38 6.52 3.31
C LEU A 307 14.51 6.02 1.86
N PHE A 308 13.66 5.08 1.46
CA PHE A 308 13.63 4.52 0.12
C PHE A 308 12.56 5.21 -0.70
N PHE A 309 12.95 5.89 -1.77
CA PHE A 309 12.06 6.56 -2.71
C PHE A 309 12.19 5.87 -4.07
N ASN A 310 11.09 5.33 -4.62
CA ASN A 310 11.16 4.75 -5.97
C ASN A 310 11.40 5.79 -7.07
N TYR A 311 11.22 7.10 -6.82
CA TYR A 311 11.50 8.18 -7.78
C TYR A 311 12.63 9.11 -7.32
N ARG A 312 13.63 9.28 -8.19
CA ARG A 312 14.83 10.09 -7.91
C ARG A 312 14.53 11.56 -7.62
N GLU A 313 13.51 12.16 -8.25
CA GLU A 313 13.13 13.56 -8.03
C GLU A 313 12.66 13.80 -6.58
N ARG A 314 11.78 12.93 -6.07
CA ARG A 314 11.28 13.03 -4.69
C ARG A 314 12.38 12.73 -3.66
N ALA A 315 13.28 11.81 -3.99
CA ALA A 315 14.47 11.52 -3.19
C ALA A 315 15.39 12.74 -3.03
N ALA A 316 15.60 13.50 -4.12
CA ALA A 316 16.50 14.65 -4.15
C ALA A 316 16.06 15.78 -3.19
N ASN A 317 14.76 15.97 -2.97
CA ASN A 317 14.24 16.94 -1.99
C ASN A 317 14.72 16.67 -0.56
N TRP A 318 15.08 15.41 -0.26
CA TRP A 318 15.53 14.95 1.06
C TRP A 318 17.01 14.56 1.09
N ASP A 319 17.74 14.63 -0.03
CA ASP A 319 19.19 14.42 -0.07
C ASP A 319 19.97 15.66 0.38
N LEU A 320 19.76 16.06 1.63
CA LEU A 320 20.28 17.29 2.21
C LEU A 320 21.33 16.97 3.28
N ALA A 321 22.61 17.20 2.96
CA ALA A 321 23.74 16.82 3.80
C ALA A 321 23.63 17.31 5.26
N ALA A 322 23.18 18.55 5.48
CA ALA A 322 22.98 19.11 6.81
C ALA A 322 21.93 18.35 7.62
N LEU A 323 20.77 18.04 7.02
CA LEU A 323 19.72 17.26 7.70
C LEU A 323 20.17 15.81 7.92
N LYS A 324 20.94 15.22 6.99
CA LYS A 324 21.49 13.86 7.15
C LYS A 324 22.45 13.76 8.35
N GLU A 325 23.27 14.80 8.56
CA GLU A 325 24.15 14.92 9.73
C GLU A 325 23.36 15.14 11.03
N GLU A 326 22.31 15.97 11.01
CA GLU A 326 21.50 16.30 12.18
C GLU A 326 20.53 15.17 12.61
N PHE A 327 19.88 14.49 11.67
CA PHE A 327 18.80 13.51 11.91
C PHE A 327 19.18 12.05 11.61
N GLY A 328 20.45 11.76 11.30
CA GLY A 328 20.98 10.40 11.23
C GLY A 328 20.33 9.50 10.16
N TYR A 329 20.14 10.01 8.94
CA TYR A 329 19.46 9.27 7.87
C TYR A 329 20.23 9.16 6.55
N ARG A 330 19.84 8.16 5.76
CA ARG A 330 20.25 7.94 4.38
C ARG A 330 19.04 7.98 3.46
N VAL A 331 19.25 8.43 2.23
CA VAL A 331 18.26 8.41 1.14
C VAL A 331 18.72 7.39 0.12
N LEU A 332 17.80 6.55 -0.35
CA LEU A 332 18.02 5.56 -1.39
C LEU A 332 16.97 5.75 -2.48
N ALA A 333 17.41 5.67 -3.73
CA ALA A 333 16.61 5.83 -4.93
C ALA A 333 17.22 4.97 -6.06
N PRO A 334 16.51 4.76 -7.19
CA PRO A 334 17.07 4.06 -8.36
C PRO A 334 18.42 4.69 -8.78
N ALA A 335 19.39 3.87 -9.23
CA ALA A 335 20.65 4.44 -9.69
C ALA A 335 20.45 5.28 -10.97
N PRO A 336 21.36 6.20 -11.34
CA PRO A 336 21.24 6.97 -12.58
C PRO A 336 21.14 6.13 -13.86
N ALA A 337 21.68 4.90 -13.84
CA ALA A 337 21.61 3.95 -14.95
C ALA A 337 20.33 3.10 -14.96
N ASP A 338 19.59 3.05 -13.85
CA ASP A 338 18.36 2.28 -13.71
C ASP A 338 17.12 3.10 -14.16
N GLU A 339 16.04 2.39 -14.45
CA GLU A 339 14.75 2.99 -14.78
C GLU A 339 14.07 3.58 -13.53
N ASP A 340 13.58 4.84 -13.63
CA ASP A 340 12.93 5.52 -12.50
C ASP A 340 11.60 4.85 -12.13
N GLY A 341 11.32 4.74 -10.84
CA GLY A 341 10.17 4.03 -10.31
C GLY A 341 10.44 2.55 -9.98
N PHE A 342 11.59 1.97 -10.38
CA PHE A 342 12.01 0.62 -9.97
C PHE A 342 13.08 0.70 -8.89
N LEU A 343 12.76 0.25 -7.67
CA LEU A 343 13.71 0.17 -6.56
C LEU A 343 13.58 -1.18 -5.85
N THR A 344 14.70 -1.86 -5.58
CA THR A 344 14.73 -3.14 -4.86
C THR A 344 15.28 -2.94 -3.45
N VAL A 345 14.65 -3.57 -2.48
CA VAL A 345 15.04 -3.63 -1.07
C VAL A 345 15.17 -5.09 -0.66
N ASP A 346 16.40 -5.54 -0.40
CA ASP A 346 16.68 -6.86 0.14
C ASP A 346 16.77 -6.80 1.70
N PHE A 347 16.37 -7.89 2.35
CA PHE A 347 16.37 -8.06 3.81
C PHE A 347 17.21 -9.28 4.21
#